data_AF-A0AAW8UJB7-F1
#
_entry.id   AF-A0AAW8UJB7-F1
#
_cell.length_a   1.000
_cell.length_b   1.000
_cell.length_c   1.000
_cell.angle_alpha   90.00
_cell.angle_beta   90.00
_cell.angle_gamma   90.00
#
_symmetry.space_group_name_H-M   'P 1'
#
loop_
_entity.id
_entity.type
_entity.pdbx_description
1 polymer ?
#
loop_
_entity_poly.entity_id
_entity_poly.type
_entity_poly.pdbx_seq_one_letter_code
_entity_poly.pdbx_strand_id
1 'polypeptide(L)'
;MKARNDRGGYIRQVTITDCLLDRFMAHPVAYNADGQAAQQLPIISDILVKNTRIVGQNPLVELKGFVDEQTQQVSLIQRVAFESVAFESAKGQKKMIFEQCQEVSFKEAAIIDRAAISDAISCQETVELSMVGQKKLT
;
A
#
# COMPACT_ATOMS: atom_id res chain seq x y z
N MET A 1 -4.15 9.08 -4.43
CA MET A 1 -4.85 10.32 -4.03
C MET A 1 -3.82 11.41 -3.83
N LYS A 2 -3.96 12.54 -4.53
CA LYS A 2 -2.95 13.62 -4.52
C LYS A 2 -3.68 14.95 -4.45
N ALA A 3 -3.24 15.85 -3.59
CA ALA A 3 -3.72 17.22 -3.52
C ALA A 3 -2.57 18.16 -3.11
N ARG A 4 -2.67 19.45 -3.45
CA ARG A 4 -1.80 20.48 -2.87
C ARG A 4 -2.41 21.00 -1.58
N ASN A 5 -1.56 21.51 -0.68
CA ASN A 5 -1.99 22.11 0.60
C ASN A 5 -2.90 23.33 0.41
N ASP A 6 -2.73 24.07 -0.69
CA ASP A 6 -3.44 25.32 -0.97
C ASP A 6 -4.83 25.15 -1.63
N ARG A 7 -5.27 23.92 -1.90
CA ARG A 7 -6.55 23.67 -2.61
C ARG A 7 -7.76 23.57 -1.71
N GLY A 8 -7.57 23.27 -0.43
CA GLY A 8 -8.67 22.91 0.47
C GLY A 8 -9.51 21.74 -0.06
N GLY A 9 -10.80 21.74 0.27
CA GLY A 9 -11.74 20.69 -0.17
C GLY A 9 -11.54 19.36 0.56
N TYR A 10 -12.11 18.29 0.00
CA TYR A 10 -12.10 16.98 0.65
C TYR A 10 -12.07 15.80 -0.34
N ILE A 11 -11.48 14.71 0.11
CA ILE A 11 -11.67 13.35 -0.42
C ILE A 11 -12.20 12.53 0.74
N ARG A 12 -13.47 12.13 0.68
CA ARG A 12 -14.11 11.38 1.76
C ARG A 12 -15.02 10.28 1.26
N GLN A 13 -15.24 9.26 2.09
CA GLN A 13 -16.16 8.17 1.82
C GLN A 13 -15.81 7.42 0.53
N VAL A 14 -14.53 7.06 0.40
CA VAL A 14 -14.02 6.35 -0.77
C VAL A 14 -13.93 4.87 -0.45
N THR A 15 -14.58 4.04 -1.26
CA THR A 15 -14.46 2.57 -1.19
C THR A 15 -13.74 2.05 -2.42
N ILE A 16 -12.71 1.23 -2.21
CA ILE A 16 -11.98 0.51 -3.25
C ILE A 16 -12.14 -0.99 -2.95
N THR A 17 -12.80 -1.72 -3.83
CA THR A 17 -13.12 -3.14 -3.63
C THR A 17 -12.68 -3.99 -4.82
N ASP A 18 -12.24 -5.21 -4.54
CA ASP A 18 -11.97 -6.25 -5.55
C ASP A 18 -10.95 -5.81 -6.63
N CYS A 19 -9.90 -5.11 -6.20
CA CYS A 19 -8.91 -4.49 -7.08
C CYS A 19 -7.53 -5.16 -7.01
N LEU A 20 -6.72 -4.91 -8.05
CA LEU A 20 -5.26 -5.03 -8.03
C LEU A 20 -4.67 -3.61 -8.17
N LEU A 21 -3.97 -3.13 -7.14
CA LEU A 21 -3.42 -1.78 -7.10
C LEU A 21 -1.89 -1.79 -7.17
N ASP A 22 -1.31 -0.96 -8.03
CA ASP A 22 0.10 -0.61 -7.93
C ASP A 22 0.27 0.51 -6.89
N ARG A 23 0.57 0.08 -5.66
CA ARG A 23 0.68 0.88 -4.44
C ARG A 23 -0.61 1.60 -4.04
N PHE A 24 -0.67 2.02 -2.79
CA PHE A 24 -1.74 2.85 -2.26
C PHE A 24 -1.18 4.11 -1.64
N MET A 25 -1.38 5.25 -2.30
CA MET A 25 -0.73 6.51 -1.95
C MET A 25 -1.76 7.62 -1.74
N ALA A 26 -1.67 8.33 -0.62
CA ALA A 26 -2.40 9.54 -0.30
C ALA A 26 -1.41 10.55 0.31
N HIS A 27 -1.00 11.56 -0.44
CA HIS A 27 0.03 12.50 0.01
C HIS A 27 -0.07 13.87 -0.66
N PRO A 28 0.50 14.92 -0.04
CA PRO A 28 0.63 16.22 -0.67
C PRO A 28 1.54 16.16 -1.91
N VAL A 29 1.26 17.03 -2.87
CA VAL A 29 2.03 17.20 -4.10
C VAL A 29 2.24 18.67 -4.41
N ALA A 30 3.31 19.00 -5.14
CA ALA A 30 3.72 20.38 -5.42
C ALA A 30 3.45 20.86 -6.86
N TYR A 31 2.69 20.12 -7.68
CA TYR A 31 2.42 20.50 -9.08
C TYR A 31 1.17 21.40 -9.21
N ASN A 32 1.13 22.28 -10.22
CA ASN A 32 0.00 23.16 -10.60
C ASN A 32 -0.51 24.14 -9.51
N ALA A 33 0.24 25.22 -9.31
CA ALA A 33 -0.14 26.35 -8.46
C ALA A 33 -0.92 27.40 -9.28
N ASP A 34 -2.20 27.15 -9.49
CA ASP A 34 -3.13 28.06 -10.16
C ASP A 34 -4.32 28.36 -9.23
N GLY A 35 -4.79 29.60 -9.28
CA GLY A 35 -5.89 30.09 -8.44
C GLY A 35 -5.44 30.61 -7.08
N GLN A 36 -6.41 31.11 -6.31
CA GLN A 36 -6.21 31.63 -4.96
C GLN A 36 -6.14 30.49 -3.94
N ALA A 37 -5.21 30.58 -3.00
CA ALA A 37 -5.06 29.60 -1.92
C ALA A 37 -6.31 29.56 -1.02
N ALA A 38 -6.77 28.35 -0.70
CA ALA A 38 -7.82 28.11 0.28
C ALA A 38 -7.31 28.39 1.71
N GLN A 39 -8.22 28.86 2.58
CA GLN A 39 -7.90 29.11 3.99
C GLN A 39 -7.74 27.83 4.83
N GLN A 40 -8.23 26.71 4.31
CA GLN A 40 -8.23 25.42 5.00
C GLN A 40 -7.46 24.41 4.18
N LEU A 41 -6.68 23.58 4.87
CA LEU A 41 -6.00 22.43 4.27
C LEU A 41 -7.01 21.39 3.74
N PRO A 42 -6.65 20.60 2.72
CA PRO A 42 -7.47 19.50 2.24
C PRO A 42 -7.70 18.44 3.32
N ILE A 43 -8.87 17.82 3.30
CA ILE A 43 -9.23 16.72 4.21
C ILE A 43 -9.25 15.40 3.44
N ILE A 44 -8.60 14.36 3.95
CA ILE A 44 -8.75 12.98 3.46
C ILE A 44 -9.25 12.11 4.60
N SER A 45 -10.42 11.51 4.44
CA SER A 45 -10.98 10.65 5.48
C SER A 45 -11.95 9.58 4.99
N ASP A 46 -12.31 8.62 5.83
CA ASP A 46 -13.32 7.59 5.53
C ASP A 46 -12.98 6.80 4.27
N ILE A 47 -11.84 6.12 4.29
CA ILE A 47 -11.34 5.33 3.16
C ILE A 47 -11.41 3.85 3.52
N LEU A 48 -12.09 3.06 2.70
CA LEU A 48 -12.14 1.61 2.83
C LEU A 48 -11.48 0.97 1.61
N VAL A 49 -10.46 0.15 1.84
CA VAL A 49 -9.85 -0.73 0.84
C VAL A 49 -10.18 -2.16 1.22
N LYS A 50 -10.92 -2.88 0.36
CA LYS A 50 -11.46 -4.19 0.66
C LYS A 50 -11.14 -5.21 -0.42
N ASN A 51 -10.90 -6.47 -0.05
CA ASN A 51 -10.72 -7.58 -0.98
C ASN A 51 -9.69 -7.28 -2.10
N THR A 52 -8.61 -6.61 -1.75
CA THR A 52 -7.71 -5.98 -2.74
C THR A 52 -6.29 -6.51 -2.58
N ARG A 53 -5.58 -6.63 -3.69
CA ARG A 53 -4.14 -6.89 -3.69
C ARG A 53 -3.40 -5.59 -3.98
N ILE A 54 -2.50 -5.20 -3.10
CA ILE A 54 -1.61 -4.05 -3.26
C ILE A 54 -0.23 -4.58 -3.57
N VAL A 55 0.27 -4.27 -4.76
CA VAL A 55 1.57 -4.69 -5.27
C VAL A 55 2.45 -3.46 -5.53
N GLY A 56 3.69 -3.67 -5.99
CA GLY A 56 4.57 -2.60 -6.46
C GLY A 56 5.85 -2.48 -5.64
N GLN A 57 6.60 -1.40 -5.91
CA GLN A 57 7.89 -1.14 -5.25
C GLN A 57 7.80 0.01 -4.26
N ASN A 58 8.23 -0.27 -3.04
CA ASN A 58 8.52 0.61 -1.90
C ASN A 58 8.25 2.13 -2.06
N PRO A 59 7.36 2.73 -1.24
CA PRO A 59 6.49 2.09 -0.25
C PRO A 59 5.25 1.45 -0.90
N LEU A 60 4.73 0.36 -0.32
CA LEU A 60 3.45 -0.23 -0.77
C LEU A 60 2.26 0.65 -0.38
N VAL A 61 2.36 1.27 0.78
CA VAL A 61 1.36 2.21 1.30
C VAL A 61 2.08 3.48 1.74
N GLU A 62 1.62 4.63 1.28
CA GLU A 62 2.09 5.94 1.75
C GLU A 62 0.89 6.83 2.05
N LEU A 63 0.65 7.09 3.32
CA LEU A 63 -0.33 8.06 3.79
C LEU A 63 0.41 9.19 4.50
N LYS A 64 0.29 10.40 3.96
CA LYS A 64 0.87 11.62 4.50
C LYS A 64 -0.17 12.72 4.52
N GLY A 65 -0.51 13.20 5.72
CA GLY A 65 -1.38 14.35 5.90
C GLY A 65 -0.77 15.64 5.35
N PHE A 66 -1.53 16.73 5.45
CA PHE A 66 -1.13 18.04 4.96
C PHE A 66 -0.62 18.87 6.14
N VAL A 67 0.47 19.59 5.92
CA VAL A 67 1.05 20.52 6.90
C VAL A 67 1.27 21.86 6.22
N ASP A 68 0.67 22.91 6.75
CA ASP A 68 1.03 24.28 6.41
C ASP A 68 2.07 24.77 7.42
N GLU A 69 3.32 24.92 6.97
CA GLU A 69 4.41 25.36 7.83
C GLU A 69 4.30 26.86 8.22
N GLN A 70 3.57 27.67 7.46
CA GLN A 70 3.41 29.09 7.77
C GLN A 70 2.38 29.28 8.88
N THR A 71 1.26 28.59 8.79
CA THR A 71 0.17 28.69 9.77
C THR A 71 0.25 27.63 10.87
N GLN A 72 1.22 26.71 10.77
CA GLN A 72 1.35 25.52 11.62
C GLN A 72 0.07 24.66 11.64
N GLN A 73 -0.74 24.73 10.59
CA GLN A 73 -1.95 23.93 10.47
C GLN A 73 -1.57 22.51 10.04
N VAL A 74 -2.27 21.52 10.59
CA VAL A 74 -2.12 20.12 10.21
C VAL A 74 -3.48 19.54 9.89
N SER A 75 -3.61 18.93 8.72
CA SER A 75 -4.79 18.14 8.35
C SER A 75 -4.39 16.67 8.24
N LEU A 76 -4.96 15.85 9.12
CA LEU A 76 -4.65 14.43 9.22
C LEU A 76 -5.39 13.63 8.13
N ILE A 77 -4.79 12.51 7.71
CA ILE A 77 -5.54 11.46 7.00
C ILE A 77 -6.22 10.59 8.06
N GLN A 78 -7.55 10.48 8.02
CA GLN A 78 -8.33 9.85 9.10
C GLN A 78 -9.16 8.65 8.62
N ARG A 79 -9.36 7.65 9.49
CA ARG A 79 -10.32 6.55 9.27
C ARG A 79 -10.07 5.81 7.96
N VAL A 80 -8.88 5.21 7.87
CA VAL A 80 -8.48 4.37 6.74
C VAL A 80 -8.52 2.91 7.17
N ALA A 81 -9.32 2.09 6.48
CA ALA A 81 -9.46 0.67 6.78
C ALA A 81 -9.02 -0.18 5.59
N PHE A 82 -8.17 -1.17 5.88
CA PHE A 82 -7.80 -2.23 4.95
C PHE A 82 -8.45 -3.54 5.42
N GLU A 83 -9.41 -4.07 4.66
CA GLU A 83 -10.14 -5.31 4.96
C GLU A 83 -9.85 -6.39 3.92
N SER A 84 -9.35 -7.55 4.35
CA SER A 84 -9.07 -8.68 3.45
C SER A 84 -8.12 -8.26 2.32
N VAL A 85 -7.02 -7.58 2.68
CA VAL A 85 -6.04 -6.99 1.75
C VAL A 85 -4.72 -7.75 1.80
N ALA A 86 -4.19 -8.13 0.63
CA ALA A 86 -2.85 -8.71 0.54
C ALA A 86 -1.85 -7.67 0.00
N PHE A 87 -0.76 -7.47 0.73
CA PHE A 87 0.32 -6.54 0.44
C PHE A 87 1.52 -7.34 -0.10
N GLU A 88 1.76 -7.29 -1.41
CA GLU A 88 2.85 -8.05 -2.04
C GLU A 88 4.03 -7.15 -2.38
N SER A 89 5.19 -7.46 -1.79
CA SER A 89 6.44 -6.75 -2.08
C SER A 89 7.37 -7.62 -2.92
N ALA A 90 8.11 -6.99 -3.83
CA ALA A 90 9.36 -7.56 -4.32
C ALA A 90 10.44 -7.52 -3.21
N LYS A 91 11.31 -8.55 -3.17
CA LYS A 91 12.48 -8.75 -2.27
C LYS A 91 12.69 -7.68 -1.17
N GLY A 92 12.34 -8.03 0.07
CA GLY A 92 12.83 -7.32 1.28
C GLY A 92 12.30 -5.90 1.51
N GLN A 93 11.36 -5.39 0.71
CA GLN A 93 10.95 -3.98 0.75
C GLN A 93 9.52 -3.74 1.25
N LYS A 94 9.26 -4.10 2.50
CA LYS A 94 7.93 -4.01 3.15
C LYS A 94 7.67 -2.66 3.82
N LYS A 95 7.99 -1.54 3.18
CA LYS A 95 7.74 -0.23 3.81
C LYS A 95 6.30 0.22 3.59
N MET A 96 5.64 0.55 4.69
CA MET A 96 4.46 1.38 4.72
C MET A 96 4.81 2.66 5.47
N ILE A 97 4.31 3.80 4.99
CA ILE A 97 4.57 5.12 5.57
C ILE A 97 3.24 5.72 6.01
N PHE A 98 3.18 6.12 7.28
CA PHE A 98 2.03 6.78 7.90
C PHE A 98 2.52 8.01 8.65
N GLU A 99 2.28 9.18 8.09
CA GLU A 99 2.65 10.47 8.69
C GLU A 99 1.39 11.34 8.75
N GLN A 100 1.15 12.01 9.89
CA GLN A 100 -0.06 12.82 10.09
C GLN A 100 -1.34 12.01 9.77
N CYS A 101 -1.42 10.81 10.32
CA CYS A 101 -2.53 9.88 10.14
C CYS A 101 -3.19 9.56 11.47
N GLN A 102 -4.48 9.26 11.45
CA GLN A 102 -5.25 8.83 12.61
C GLN A 102 -6.22 7.71 12.20
N GLU A 103 -6.36 6.69 13.05
CA GLU A 103 -7.30 5.57 12.82
C GLU A 103 -7.03 4.84 11.50
N VAL A 104 -5.80 4.34 11.33
CA VAL A 104 -5.46 3.39 10.27
C VAL A 104 -5.61 1.97 10.82
N SER A 105 -6.47 1.16 10.20
CA SER A 105 -6.83 -0.17 10.68
C SER A 105 -6.66 -1.25 9.62
N PHE A 106 -6.35 -2.46 10.07
CA PHE A 106 -6.15 -3.63 9.24
C PHE A 106 -6.97 -4.79 9.79
N LYS A 107 -7.81 -5.39 8.96
CA LYS A 107 -8.57 -6.59 9.25
C LYS A 107 -8.29 -7.60 8.15
N GLU A 108 -7.89 -8.83 8.53
CA GLU A 108 -7.57 -9.88 7.55
C GLU A 108 -6.52 -9.43 6.51
N ALA A 109 -5.54 -8.66 6.95
CA ALA A 109 -4.44 -8.20 6.11
C ALA A 109 -3.29 -9.21 6.09
N ALA A 110 -2.74 -9.49 4.91
CA ALA A 110 -1.59 -10.39 4.75
C ALA A 110 -0.44 -9.67 4.03
N ILE A 111 0.80 -9.89 4.48
CA ILE A 111 2.00 -9.46 3.76
C ILE A 111 2.57 -10.67 3.03
N ILE A 112 2.66 -10.59 1.70
CA ILE A 112 3.17 -11.65 0.84
C ILE A 112 4.56 -11.26 0.33
N ASP A 113 5.56 -12.08 0.65
CA ASP A 113 6.92 -11.91 0.16
C ASP A 113 7.18 -12.89 -0.97
N ARG A 114 7.16 -12.40 -2.21
CA ARG A 114 7.35 -13.26 -3.38
C ARG A 114 8.74 -13.88 -3.44
N ALA A 115 9.75 -13.22 -2.87
CA ALA A 115 11.10 -13.76 -2.83
C ALA A 115 11.19 -14.98 -1.90
N ALA A 116 10.61 -14.87 -0.70
CA ALA A 116 10.57 -15.97 0.25
C ALA A 116 9.80 -17.19 -0.29
N ILE A 117 8.73 -16.97 -1.07
CA ILE A 117 8.00 -18.07 -1.72
C ILE A 117 8.88 -18.74 -2.78
N SER A 118 9.57 -17.97 -3.62
CA SER A 118 10.50 -18.53 -4.63
C SER A 118 11.63 -19.32 -3.99
N ASP A 119 12.21 -18.81 -2.90
CA ASP A 119 13.29 -19.50 -2.17
C ASP A 119 12.78 -20.80 -1.52
N ALA A 120 11.55 -20.80 -0.99
CA ALA A 120 10.93 -21.98 -0.40
C ALA A 120 10.62 -23.07 -1.43
N ILE A 121 10.10 -22.70 -2.61
CA ILE A 121 9.82 -23.65 -3.71
C ILE A 121 11.12 -24.22 -4.27
N SER A 122 12.15 -23.38 -4.45
CA SER A 122 13.48 -23.84 -4.90
C SER A 122 14.13 -24.83 -3.92
N CYS A 123 13.83 -24.75 -2.62
CA CYS A 123 14.31 -25.72 -1.64
C CYS A 123 13.53 -27.05 -1.67
N GLN A 124 12.31 -27.07 -2.23
CA GLN A 124 11.45 -28.27 -2.29
C GLN A 124 11.58 -29.06 -3.61
N GLU A 125 12.07 -28.45 -4.69
CA GLU A 125 12.27 -29.14 -5.98
C GLU A 125 13.54 -30.01 -6.07
N THR A 126 14.41 -30.00 -5.06
CA THR A 126 15.55 -30.94 -4.98
C THR A 126 15.11 -32.28 -4.35
N VAL A 127 14.11 -32.93 -4.94
CA VAL A 127 13.87 -34.36 -4.71
C VAL A 127 14.42 -35.08 -5.93
N GLU A 128 15.61 -35.66 -5.78
CA GLU A 128 16.22 -36.50 -6.81
C GLU A 128 15.24 -37.63 -7.22
N LEU A 129 14.63 -37.49 -8.39
CA LEU A 129 14.08 -38.62 -9.13
C LEU A 129 15.24 -39.39 -9.78
N SER A 130 16.02 -40.12 -8.98
CA SER A 130 16.86 -41.19 -9.50
C SER A 130 16.04 -42.48 -9.53
N MET A 131 15.54 -42.82 -10.72
CA MET A 131 14.82 -44.07 -10.96
C MET A 131 15.75 -45.26 -10.67
N VAL A 132 15.35 -46.10 -9.71
CA VAL A 132 15.96 -47.41 -9.45
C VAL A 132 15.66 -48.33 -10.63
N GLY A 133 16.58 -48.38 -11.59
CA GLY A 133 16.57 -49.39 -12.65
C GLY A 133 17.06 -50.73 -12.11
N GLN A 134 16.15 -51.61 -11.71
CA GLN A 134 16.44 -53.03 -11.46
C GLN A 134 16.29 -53.87 -12.75
N LYS A 135 17.26 -54.80 -12.91
CA LYS A 135 17.24 -56.08 -13.67
C LYS A 135 17.41 -55.97 -15.21
N LYS A 136 18.06 -56.92 -15.90
CA LYS A 136 18.47 -58.31 -15.59
C LYS A 136 19.57 -58.77 -16.56
N LEU A 137 20.28 -59.84 -16.16
CA LEU A 137 21.23 -60.64 -16.94
C LEU A 137 20.76 -60.98 -18.37
N THR A 138 21.71 -60.96 -19.32
CA THR A 138 22.07 -62.12 -20.16
C THR A 138 23.55 -62.05 -20.51
#